data_AF-A0A9P4GMY8-F1
#
_entry.id   AF-A0A9P4GMY8-F1
#
_cell.length_a   1.000
_cell.length_b   1.000
_cell.length_c   1.000
_cell.angle_alpha   90.00
_cell.angle_beta   90.00
_cell.angle_gamma   90.00
#
_symmetry.space_group_name_H-M   'P 1'
#
loop_
_entity.id
_entity.type
_entity.pdbx_description
1 polymer ?
#
loop_
_entity_poly.entity_id
_entity_poly.type
_entity_poly.pdbx_seq_one_letter_code
_entity_poly.pdbx_strand_id
1 'polypeptide(L)'
;MSGPIKSSLVKAIAAIKEPAFQKATEKFVEDIAAKIPIITGIKLNGSRPHKSHDDPADPKPVISFALYKSNKLNSRNRVGSGHVHDDGTGHVNFSSKYKQYRAITGMEYKPPIGQSSSSGESKSGGSGLTWRTNEQAKYAEWWDGTNWVAGNWSNEYQKWCACYNGQWYYW
;
A
#
# COMPACT_ATOMS: atom_id res chain seq x y z
N MET A 1 6.27 -9.38 -28.17
CA MET A 1 5.54 -10.46 -27.47
C MET A 1 4.45 -9.86 -26.59
N SER A 2 3.27 -10.48 -26.50
CA SER A 2 2.15 -9.98 -25.69
C SER A 2 2.12 -10.71 -24.35
N GLY A 3 2.54 -10.06 -23.27
CA GLY A 3 2.55 -10.65 -21.94
C GLY A 3 1.13 -10.84 -21.37
N PRO A 4 0.93 -11.77 -20.41
CA PRO A 4 -0.40 -12.11 -19.88
C PRO A 4 -1.09 -10.96 -19.11
N ILE A 5 -0.35 -9.92 -18.72
CA ILE A 5 -0.88 -8.73 -18.04
C ILE A 5 -1.41 -7.65 -18.99
N LYS A 6 -1.06 -7.66 -20.29
CA LYS A 6 -1.28 -6.52 -21.19
C LYS A 6 -2.71 -5.98 -21.23
N SER A 7 -3.70 -6.87 -21.29
CA SER A 7 -5.11 -6.45 -21.36
C SER A 7 -5.58 -5.71 -20.10
N SER A 8 -5.14 -6.14 -18.91
CA SER A 8 -5.48 -5.46 -17.65
C SER A 8 -4.66 -4.18 -17.47
N LEU A 9 -3.40 -4.18 -17.92
CA LEU A 9 -2.52 -3.02 -17.88
C LEU A 9 -3.01 -1.88 -18.76
N VAL A 10 -3.37 -2.13 -20.02
CA VAL A 10 -3.89 -1.11 -20.94
C VAL A 10 -5.12 -0.40 -20.35
N LYS A 11 -6.04 -1.16 -19.74
CA LYS A 11 -7.22 -0.59 -19.07
C LYS A 11 -6.84 0.25 -17.85
N ALA A 12 -5.86 -0.20 -17.07
CA ALA A 12 -5.40 0.52 -15.89
C ALA A 12 -4.70 1.84 -16.26
N ILE A 13 -3.75 1.82 -17.19
CA ILE A 13 -2.97 3.02 -17.57
C ILE A 13 -3.86 4.07 -18.24
N ALA A 14 -4.88 3.67 -19.01
CA ALA A 14 -5.82 4.60 -19.62
C ALA A 14 -6.61 5.43 -18.58
N ALA A 15 -6.69 4.96 -17.34
CA ALA A 15 -7.32 5.71 -16.25
C ALA A 15 -6.40 6.79 -15.65
N ILE A 16 -5.07 6.69 -15.79
CA ILE A 16 -4.13 7.66 -15.24
C ILE A 16 -4.23 8.95 -16.05
N LYS A 17 -4.34 10.11 -15.38
CA LYS A 17 -4.51 11.39 -16.09
C LYS A 17 -3.21 11.94 -16.68
N GLU A 18 -2.09 11.72 -15.99
CA GLU A 18 -0.80 12.30 -16.34
C GLU A 18 0.00 11.40 -17.29
N PRO A 19 0.36 11.85 -18.50
CA PRO A 19 1.03 11.01 -19.50
C PRO A 19 2.39 10.45 -19.05
N ALA A 20 3.16 11.22 -18.27
CA ALA A 20 4.44 10.75 -17.73
C ALA A 20 4.24 9.54 -16.81
N PHE A 21 3.26 9.61 -15.92
CA PHE A 21 2.89 8.51 -15.04
C PHE A 21 2.28 7.32 -15.81
N GLN A 22 1.54 7.54 -16.89
CA GLN A 22 1.05 6.45 -17.76
C GLN A 22 2.22 5.62 -18.27
N LYS A 23 3.19 6.27 -18.92
CA LYS A 23 4.36 5.64 -19.54
C LYS A 23 5.25 4.96 -18.50
N ALA A 24 5.48 5.63 -17.37
CA ALA A 24 6.26 5.09 -16.27
C ALA A 24 5.60 3.85 -15.66
N THR A 25 4.30 3.91 -15.35
CA THR A 25 3.54 2.78 -14.79
C THR A 25 3.52 1.60 -15.76
N GLU A 26 3.29 1.85 -17.05
CA GLU A 26 3.28 0.80 -18.08
C GLU A 26 4.62 0.05 -18.09
N LYS A 27 5.73 0.77 -18.28
CA LYS A 27 7.07 0.17 -18.33
C LYS A 27 7.41 -0.59 -17.05
N PHE A 28 7.19 0.04 -15.90
CA PHE A 28 7.51 -0.54 -14.60
C PHE A 28 6.77 -1.86 -14.34
N VAL A 29 5.46 -1.88 -14.64
CA VAL A 29 4.63 -3.06 -14.43
C VAL A 29 4.94 -4.16 -15.46
N GLU A 30 5.25 -3.82 -16.71
CA GLU A 30 5.71 -4.78 -17.70
C GLU A 30 7.02 -5.46 -17.28
N ASP A 31 7.99 -4.69 -16.77
CA ASP A 31 9.27 -5.21 -16.30
C ASP A 31 9.10 -6.19 -15.12
N ILE A 32 8.14 -5.90 -14.22
CA ILE A 32 7.79 -6.82 -13.12
C ILE A 32 7.11 -8.09 -13.66
N ALA A 33 6.11 -7.94 -14.54
CA ALA A 33 5.34 -9.06 -15.06
C ALA A 33 6.18 -9.99 -15.96
N ALA A 34 7.18 -9.46 -16.66
CA ALA A 34 8.15 -10.24 -17.43
C ALA A 34 8.97 -11.17 -16.52
N LYS A 35 9.36 -10.69 -15.33
CA LYS A 35 10.12 -11.47 -14.34
C LYS A 35 9.23 -12.41 -13.52
N ILE A 36 7.94 -12.10 -13.38
CA ILE A 36 6.99 -12.87 -12.55
C ILE A 36 5.75 -13.22 -13.39
N PRO A 37 5.81 -14.29 -14.21
CA PRO A 37 4.76 -14.61 -15.17
C PRO A 37 3.40 -14.95 -14.55
N ILE A 38 3.35 -15.27 -13.25
CA ILE A 38 2.08 -15.51 -12.56
C ILE A 38 1.23 -14.24 -12.46
N ILE A 39 1.82 -13.05 -12.64
CA ILE A 39 1.11 -11.77 -12.55
C ILE A 39 0.41 -11.49 -13.86
N THR A 40 -0.91 -11.42 -13.81
CA THR A 40 -1.77 -11.26 -15.00
C THR A 40 -2.80 -10.14 -14.82
N GLY A 41 -3.00 -9.66 -13.59
CA GLY A 41 -3.91 -8.56 -13.28
C GLY A 41 -3.20 -7.39 -12.59
N ILE A 42 -3.67 -6.18 -12.87
CA ILE A 42 -3.31 -4.96 -12.14
C ILE A 42 -4.57 -4.16 -11.79
N LYS A 43 -4.53 -3.47 -10.64
CA LYS A 43 -5.49 -2.46 -10.23
C LYS A 43 -4.75 -1.22 -9.75
N LEU A 44 -5.18 -0.03 -10.18
CA LEU A 44 -4.69 1.22 -9.59
C LEU A 44 -5.48 1.57 -8.33
N ASN A 45 -4.81 2.09 -7.32
CA ASN A 45 -5.42 2.63 -6.11
C ASN A 45 -5.60 4.14 -6.25
N GLY A 46 -6.24 4.55 -7.35
CA GLY A 46 -6.39 5.95 -7.75
C GLY A 46 -5.73 6.25 -9.09
N SER A 47 -6.30 7.20 -9.82
CA SER A 47 -5.87 7.62 -11.16
C SER A 47 -5.02 8.89 -11.17
N ARG A 48 -4.81 9.51 -10.01
CA ARG A 48 -4.06 10.75 -9.86
C ARG A 48 -2.79 10.48 -9.05
N PRO A 49 -1.66 11.08 -9.45
CA PRO A 49 -0.47 11.06 -8.62
C PRO A 49 -0.78 11.68 -7.26
N HIS A 50 -0.23 11.09 -6.21
CA HIS A 50 -0.44 11.54 -4.84
C HIS A 50 0.82 11.32 -4.00
N LYS A 51 0.86 11.89 -2.81
CA LYS A 51 1.97 11.68 -1.88
C LYS A 51 1.97 10.24 -1.38
N SER A 52 3.13 9.59 -1.35
CA SER A 52 3.28 8.25 -0.80
C SER A 52 2.90 8.25 0.69
N HIS A 53 2.00 7.36 1.07
CA HIS A 53 1.70 7.10 2.48
C HIS A 53 2.73 6.13 3.09
N ASP A 54 3.31 5.24 2.28
CA ASP A 54 4.30 4.25 2.72
C ASP A 54 5.69 4.88 2.96
N ASP A 55 5.96 5.99 2.25
CA ASP A 55 7.15 6.83 2.43
C ASP A 55 6.75 8.31 2.50
N PRO A 56 6.35 8.81 3.68
CA PRO A 56 5.99 10.22 3.83
C PRO A 56 7.13 11.21 3.60
N ALA A 57 8.39 10.72 3.61
CA ALA A 57 9.59 11.52 3.37
C ALA A 57 9.91 11.64 1.88
N ASP A 58 9.37 10.76 1.05
CA ASP A 58 9.48 10.84 -0.40
C ASP A 58 8.83 12.14 -0.92
N PRO A 59 9.61 13.06 -1.51
CA PRO A 59 9.08 14.31 -2.02
C PRO A 59 8.34 14.13 -3.35
N LYS A 60 8.51 12.99 -4.03
CA LYS A 60 7.95 12.76 -5.36
C LYS A 60 6.54 12.16 -5.28
N PRO A 61 5.62 12.61 -6.14
CA PRO A 61 4.32 11.98 -6.25
C PRO A 61 4.43 10.57 -6.84
N VAL A 62 3.47 9.72 -6.47
CA VAL A 62 3.41 8.31 -6.89
C VAL A 62 2.04 7.94 -7.45
N ILE A 63 2.01 6.91 -8.30
CA ILE A 63 0.83 6.10 -8.56
C ILE A 63 0.94 4.79 -7.77
N SER A 64 -0.07 4.50 -6.96
CA SER A 64 -0.17 3.24 -6.23
C SER A 64 -0.91 2.19 -7.06
N PHE A 65 -0.40 0.97 -7.07
CA PHE A 65 -1.02 -0.15 -7.77
C PHE A 65 -0.98 -1.44 -6.95
N ALA A 66 -1.84 -2.39 -7.30
CA ALA A 66 -1.87 -3.75 -6.79
C ALA A 66 -1.78 -4.75 -7.94
N LEU A 67 -0.99 -5.81 -7.75
CA LEU A 67 -0.74 -6.87 -8.72
C LEU A 67 -1.45 -8.15 -8.31
N TYR A 68 -1.97 -8.88 -9.29
CA TYR A 68 -2.80 -10.07 -9.08
C TYR A 68 -2.39 -11.22 -9.98
N LYS A 69 -2.60 -12.45 -9.49
CA LYS A 69 -2.34 -13.67 -10.25
C LYS A 69 -3.37 -13.98 -11.34
N SER A 70 -4.47 -13.22 -11.35
CA SER A 70 -5.58 -13.37 -12.29
C SER A 70 -6.26 -12.02 -12.50
N ASN A 71 -7.04 -11.88 -13.57
CA ASN A 71 -7.92 -10.72 -13.78
C ASN A 71 -9.05 -10.57 -12.74
N LYS A 72 -9.24 -11.56 -11.85
CA LYS A 72 -10.16 -11.44 -10.70
C LYS A 72 -9.46 -10.68 -9.57
N LEU A 73 -9.74 -9.38 -9.48
CA LEU A 73 -9.10 -8.40 -8.60
C LEU A 73 -9.59 -8.49 -7.13
N ASN A 74 -9.37 -9.63 -6.47
CA ASN A 74 -9.70 -9.84 -5.06
C ASN A 74 -8.45 -10.14 -4.20
N SER A 75 -8.59 -10.03 -2.88
CA SER A 75 -7.48 -10.20 -1.93
C SER A 75 -6.79 -11.56 -2.04
N ARG A 76 -7.53 -12.64 -2.28
CA ARG A 76 -6.99 -14.02 -2.44
C ARG A 76 -6.08 -14.16 -3.66
N ASN A 77 -6.24 -13.28 -4.63
CA ASN A 77 -5.46 -13.25 -5.86
C ASN A 77 -4.34 -12.20 -5.85
N ARG A 78 -4.26 -11.35 -4.81
CA ARG A 78 -3.24 -10.31 -4.73
C ARG A 78 -1.87 -10.94 -4.51
N VAL A 79 -0.91 -10.52 -5.31
CA VAL A 79 0.50 -10.94 -5.27
C VAL A 79 1.35 -9.89 -4.54
N GLY A 80 1.06 -8.61 -4.81
CA GLY A 80 1.75 -7.50 -4.16
C GLY A 80 1.08 -6.16 -4.47
N SER A 81 1.75 -5.09 -4.05
CA SER A 81 1.42 -3.71 -4.41
C SER A 81 2.68 -2.86 -4.44
N GLY A 82 2.62 -1.74 -5.12
CA GLY A 82 3.77 -0.87 -5.23
C GLY A 82 3.41 0.56 -5.56
N HIS A 83 4.47 1.36 -5.63
CA HIS A 83 4.45 2.76 -6.01
C HIS A 83 5.38 2.97 -7.19
N VAL A 84 4.97 3.85 -8.10
CA VAL A 84 5.77 4.26 -9.25
C VAL A 84 5.72 5.77 -9.40
N HIS A 85 6.88 6.37 -9.64
CA HIS A 85 7.06 7.79 -9.95
C HIS A 85 6.93 8.04 -11.46
N ASP A 86 6.84 9.30 -11.86
CA ASP A 86 6.81 9.70 -13.27
C ASP A 86 8.13 9.44 -14.02
N ASP A 87 9.26 9.39 -13.30
CA ASP A 87 10.56 9.03 -13.84
C ASP A 87 10.76 7.50 -14.02
N GLY A 88 9.76 6.69 -13.64
CA GLY A 88 9.80 5.23 -13.74
C GLY A 88 10.53 4.54 -12.59
N THR A 89 11.07 5.27 -11.62
CA THR A 89 11.53 4.68 -10.36
C THR A 89 10.34 4.30 -9.49
N GLY A 90 10.56 3.37 -8.57
CA GLY A 90 9.48 2.87 -7.73
C GLY A 90 9.88 1.63 -6.95
N HIS A 91 8.91 1.06 -6.24
CA HIS A 91 9.10 -0.15 -5.46
C HIS A 91 7.86 -1.04 -5.50
N VAL A 92 8.06 -2.32 -5.22
CA VAL A 92 6.99 -3.30 -5.07
C VAL A 92 7.16 -4.11 -3.80
N ASN A 93 6.08 -4.19 -3.04
CA ASN A 93 5.94 -4.96 -1.83
C ASN A 93 5.13 -6.23 -2.13
N PHE A 94 5.82 -7.37 -2.13
CA PHE A 94 5.18 -8.67 -2.26
C PHE A 94 4.64 -9.15 -0.91
N SER A 95 3.45 -9.76 -0.95
CA SER A 95 2.91 -10.48 0.21
C SER A 95 3.91 -11.52 0.72
N SER A 96 3.89 -11.82 2.01
CA SER A 96 4.80 -12.78 2.66
C SER A 96 4.85 -14.14 1.95
N LYS A 97 3.73 -14.58 1.39
CA LYS A 97 3.61 -15.81 0.58
C LYS A 97 4.46 -15.80 -0.70
N TYR A 98 4.79 -14.61 -1.21
CA TYR A 98 5.49 -14.41 -2.47
C TYR A 98 6.84 -13.71 -2.27
N LYS A 99 7.42 -13.82 -1.07
CA LYS A 99 8.70 -13.19 -0.72
C LYS A 99 9.84 -13.56 -1.67
N GLN A 100 9.81 -14.74 -2.28
CA GLN A 100 10.80 -15.18 -3.28
C GLN A 100 10.91 -14.24 -4.47
N TYR A 101 9.85 -13.49 -4.82
CA TYR A 101 9.86 -12.55 -5.93
C TYR A 101 10.56 -11.22 -5.64
N ARG A 102 10.83 -10.92 -4.36
CA ARG A 102 11.58 -9.72 -3.95
C ARG A 102 12.99 -9.75 -4.53
N ALA A 103 13.69 -10.86 -4.37
CA ALA A 103 15.04 -11.06 -4.90
C ALA A 103 15.09 -11.03 -6.44
N ILE A 104 14.06 -11.57 -7.11
CA ILE A 104 14.00 -11.66 -8.58
C ILE A 104 13.81 -10.28 -9.22
N THR A 105 12.96 -9.45 -8.62
CA THR A 105 12.69 -8.12 -9.17
C THR A 105 13.80 -7.13 -8.89
N GLY A 106 14.43 -7.22 -7.72
CA GLY A 106 15.41 -6.23 -7.24
C GLY A 106 14.77 -4.88 -6.88
N MET A 107 13.44 -4.82 -6.81
CA MET A 107 12.64 -3.60 -6.60
C MET A 107 11.97 -3.58 -5.21
N GLU A 108 12.55 -4.29 -4.24
CA GLU A 108 12.02 -4.33 -2.89
C GLU A 108 12.11 -2.94 -2.24
N TYR A 109 11.01 -2.51 -1.62
CA TYR A 109 11.02 -1.29 -0.81
C TYR A 109 11.96 -1.49 0.38
N LYS A 110 13.00 -0.66 0.43
CA LYS A 110 13.86 -0.53 1.59
C LYS A 110 13.48 0.78 2.26
N PRO A 111 12.70 0.75 3.35
CA PRO A 111 12.39 1.98 4.03
C PRO A 111 13.69 2.64 4.52
N PRO A 112 13.73 3.97 4.63
CA PRO A 112 14.82 4.69 5.28
C PRO A 112 15.10 4.07 6.65
N ILE A 113 16.39 3.93 7.01
CA ILE A 113 16.82 3.42 8.31
C ILE A 113 16.15 4.26 9.41
N GLY A 114 15.23 3.66 10.16
CA GLY A 114 14.41 4.34 11.17
C GLY A 114 12.88 4.29 10.92
N GLN A 115 12.43 3.87 9.74
CA GLN A 115 11.02 3.63 9.43
C GLN A 115 10.76 2.13 9.22
N SER A 116 10.63 1.37 10.31
CA SER A 116 10.11 0.01 10.21
C SER A 116 8.66 0.06 9.74
N SER A 117 8.40 -0.42 8.52
CA SER A 117 7.07 -0.63 7.98
C SER A 117 6.34 -1.68 8.83
N SER A 118 5.53 -1.22 9.79
CA SER A 118 4.55 -2.09 10.44
C SER A 118 3.48 -2.42 9.42
N SER A 119 3.46 -3.69 9.04
CA SER A 119 2.43 -4.32 8.22
C SER A 119 1.05 -3.98 8.79
N GLY A 120 0.25 -3.27 7.99
CA GLY A 120 -1.12 -2.92 8.33
C GLY A 120 -1.92 -4.15 8.73
N GLU A 121 -2.33 -4.17 10.00
CA GLU A 121 -3.40 -5.00 10.49
C GLU A 121 -4.72 -4.54 9.87
N SER A 122 -5.55 -5.52 9.53
CA SER A 122 -6.72 -5.34 8.68
C SER A 122 -7.81 -4.57 9.41
N LYS A 123 -8.22 -3.40 8.91
CA LYS A 123 -9.50 -2.78 9.30
C LYS A 123 -10.65 -3.66 8.79
N SER A 124 -11.20 -4.47 9.69
CA SER A 124 -12.59 -4.91 9.61
C SER A 124 -13.48 -3.73 9.97
N GLY A 125 -14.36 -3.38 9.02
CA GLY A 125 -15.63 -2.65 9.17
C GLY A 125 -15.82 -1.70 10.35
N GLY A 126 -15.85 -0.41 10.05
CA GLY A 126 -16.34 0.64 10.94
C GLY A 126 -15.59 1.94 10.68
N SER A 127 -16.30 3.04 10.55
CA SER A 127 -15.76 4.40 10.45
C SER A 127 -14.98 4.77 11.72
N GLY A 128 -13.78 4.21 11.89
CA GLY A 128 -12.99 4.26 13.10
C GLY A 128 -11.59 4.80 12.87
N LEU A 129 -11.12 5.57 13.84
CA LEU A 129 -9.74 6.05 13.96
C LEU A 129 -8.74 4.93 13.68
N THR A 130 -7.58 5.32 13.15
CA THR A 130 -6.48 4.36 12.93
C THR A 130 -5.77 4.15 14.26
N TRP A 131 -5.70 2.89 14.70
CA TRP A 131 -5.09 2.48 15.96
C TRP A 131 -3.84 1.64 15.72
N ARG A 132 -2.91 1.64 16.68
CA ARG A 132 -1.76 0.73 16.76
C ARG A 132 -1.43 0.39 18.21
N THR A 133 -0.75 -0.73 18.41
CA THR A 133 -0.18 -1.11 19.70
C THR A 133 1.23 -0.57 19.83
N ASN A 134 1.55 0.11 20.94
CA ASN A 134 2.93 0.40 21.32
C ASN A 134 3.46 -0.78 22.16
N GLU A 135 4.22 -1.69 21.54
CA GLU A 135 4.73 -2.90 22.19
C GLU A 135 5.73 -2.62 23.32
N GLN A 136 6.47 -1.51 23.24
CA GLN A 136 7.46 -1.13 24.25
C GLN A 136 6.79 -0.60 25.52
N ALA A 137 5.69 0.14 25.37
CA ALA A 137 5.02 0.80 26.48
C ALA A 137 3.67 0.15 26.86
N LYS A 138 3.26 -0.91 26.17
CA LYS A 138 2.05 -1.71 26.42
C LYS A 138 0.75 -0.91 26.45
N TYR A 139 0.65 0.15 25.65
CA TYR A 139 -0.59 0.91 25.47
C TYR A 139 -0.96 1.07 23.99
N ALA A 140 -2.22 1.43 23.74
CA ALA A 140 -2.72 1.70 22.41
C ALA A 140 -2.48 3.16 22.03
N GLU A 141 -2.17 3.42 20.76
CA GLU A 141 -2.09 4.76 20.21
C GLU A 141 -3.05 4.89 19.03
N TRP A 142 -3.62 6.08 18.85
CA TRP A 142 -4.47 6.42 17.72
C TRP A 142 -3.90 7.60 16.94
N TRP A 143 -4.19 7.65 15.64
CA TRP A 143 -3.73 8.72 14.76
C TRP A 143 -4.72 9.89 14.75
N ASP A 144 -4.27 11.08 15.18
CA ASP A 144 -5.10 12.30 15.20
C ASP A 144 -5.09 13.08 13.86
N GLY A 145 -4.30 12.61 12.89
CA GLY A 145 -4.05 13.29 11.61
C GLY A 145 -2.62 13.83 11.48
N THR A 146 -1.94 14.08 12.60
CA THR A 146 -0.60 14.69 12.67
C THR A 146 0.36 13.90 13.55
N ASN A 147 -0.11 13.37 14.68
CA ASN A 147 0.68 12.66 15.68
C ASN A 147 -0.03 11.37 16.12
N TRP A 148 0.76 10.42 16.63
CA TRP A 148 0.23 9.29 17.39
C TRP A 148 -0.03 9.73 18.82
N VAL A 149 -1.28 9.63 19.25
CA VAL A 149 -1.76 10.04 20.57
C VAL A 149 -2.08 8.80 21.37
N ALA A 150 -1.67 8.75 22.63
CA ALA A 150 -2.02 7.64 23.52
C ALA A 150 -3.54 7.55 23.69
N GLY A 151 -4.08 6.34 23.53
CA GLY A 151 -5.44 6.02 23.93
C GLY A 151 -5.54 5.92 25.44
N ASN A 152 -6.74 6.13 25.97
CA ASN A 152 -7.02 5.92 27.39
C ASN A 152 -7.63 4.53 27.59
N TRP A 153 -7.16 3.79 28.59
CA TRP A 153 -7.80 2.51 28.93
C TRP A 153 -9.10 2.76 29.69
N SER A 154 -10.21 2.24 29.19
CA SER A 154 -11.49 2.25 29.89
C SER A 154 -11.66 0.96 30.69
N ASN A 155 -11.66 1.07 32.01
CA ASN A 155 -11.93 -0.06 32.91
C ASN A 155 -13.36 -0.61 32.78
N GLU A 156 -14.31 0.24 32.40
CA GLU A 156 -15.71 -0.14 32.21
C GLU A 156 -15.90 -1.05 31.00
N TYR A 157 -15.25 -0.72 29.88
CA TYR A 157 -15.39 -1.46 28.62
C TYR A 157 -14.25 -2.43 28.35
N GLN A 158 -13.21 -2.45 29.20
CA GLN A 158 -11.98 -3.25 29.03
C GLN A 158 -11.36 -3.05 27.63
N LYS A 159 -11.34 -1.78 27.18
CA LYS A 159 -10.92 -1.37 25.83
C LYS A 159 -10.18 -0.05 25.89
N TRP A 160 -9.33 0.19 24.90
CA TRP A 160 -8.72 1.50 24.73
C TRP A 160 -9.70 2.44 24.02
N CYS A 161 -9.77 3.70 24.45
CA CYS A 161 -10.66 4.70 23.89
C CYS A 161 -9.95 6.02 23.58
N ALA A 162 -10.49 6.73 22.59
CA ALA A 162 -10.01 8.02 22.14
C ALA A 162 -11.19 8.94 21.86
N CYS A 163 -11.06 10.22 22.22
CA CYS A 163 -12.00 11.26 21.84
C CYS A 163 -11.39 12.10 20.71
N TYR A 164 -12.02 12.08 19.54
CA TYR A 164 -11.59 12.87 18.39
C TYR A 164 -12.80 13.63 17.83
N ASN A 165 -12.66 14.95 17.69
CA ASN A 165 -13.74 15.85 17.27
C ASN A 165 -15.05 15.66 18.07
N GLY A 166 -14.94 15.40 19.38
CA GLY A 166 -16.09 15.20 20.27
C GLY A 166 -16.78 13.83 20.14
N GLN A 167 -16.24 12.90 19.35
CA GLN A 167 -16.73 11.53 19.23
C GLN A 167 -15.76 10.54 19.87
N TRP A 168 -16.32 9.55 20.57
CA TRP A 168 -15.56 8.47 21.20
C TRP A 168 -15.39 7.28 20.28
N TYR A 169 -14.16 6.79 20.20
CA TYR A 169 -13.76 5.63 19.42
C TYR A 169 -13.10 4.62 20.34
N TYR A 170 -13.29 3.34 20.06
CA TYR A 170 -12.81 2.24 20.88
C TYR A 170 -11.98 1.25 20.04
N TRP A 171 -10.92 0.71 20.64
CA TRP A 171 -10.06 -0.34 20.11
C TRP A 171 -10.26 -1.62 20.91
#